data_AF-A0A183C2H5-F1
#
_entry.id   AF-A0A183C2H5-F1
#
_cell.length_a   1.000
_cell.length_b   1.000
_cell.length_c   1.000
_cell.angle_alpha   90.00
_cell.angle_beta   90.00
_cell.angle_gamma   90.00
#
_symmetry.space_group_name_H-M   'P 1'
#
loop_
_entity.id
_entity.type
_entity.pdbx_description
1 polymer ?
#
loop_
_entity_poly.entity_id
_entity_poly.type
_entity_poly.pdbx_seq_one_letter_code
_entity_poly.pdbx_strand_id
1 'polypeptide(L)'
;MKRLWGLEKDDEETRQRIEDAIANPDNYVLKPSEEGGGNNFWGEEIPQKLRTFKPAERAAHILMQRLYPMPTKNFLVRPFKPVKLEEVVSELSIYGFLLGNAHEKSVQSNECRGFMLRTKLEKTTEGGIGAGGGFHDSLYLY
;
A
#
# COMPACT_ATOMS: atom_id res chain seq x y z
N MET A 1 -7.03 -16.85 -2.69
CA MET A 1 -7.26 -16.08 -3.93
C MET A 1 -6.15 -15.05 -4.06
N LYS A 2 -5.51 -14.94 -5.23
CA LYS A 2 -4.42 -13.98 -5.52
C LYS A 2 -4.98 -12.55 -5.51
N ARG A 3 -4.30 -11.61 -4.86
CA ARG A 3 -4.69 -10.17 -4.73
C ARG A 3 -3.62 -9.20 -5.24
N LEU A 4 -2.60 -9.74 -5.89
CA LEU A 4 -1.43 -9.03 -6.40
C LEU A 4 -1.01 -9.68 -7.72
N TRP A 5 -0.81 -8.88 -8.75
CA TRP A 5 -0.52 -9.34 -10.10
C TRP A 5 0.67 -8.57 -10.67
N GLY A 6 1.67 -9.31 -11.15
CA GLY A 6 2.68 -8.76 -12.05
C GLY A 6 2.07 -8.49 -13.42
N LEU A 7 2.59 -7.47 -14.10
CA LEU A 7 2.11 -7.01 -15.41
C LEU A 7 3.16 -7.20 -16.52
N GLU A 8 4.22 -7.96 -16.24
CA GLU A 8 5.35 -8.19 -17.14
C GLU A 8 5.02 -9.11 -18.33
N LYS A 9 3.98 -9.95 -18.18
CA LYS A 9 3.57 -10.92 -19.20
C LYS A 9 2.49 -10.35 -20.11
N ASP A 10 2.34 -10.98 -21.27
CA ASP A 10 1.26 -10.71 -22.22
C ASP A 10 0.39 -11.96 -22.42
N ASP A 11 0.16 -12.68 -21.33
CA ASP A 11 -0.78 -13.81 -21.30
C ASP A 11 -2.21 -13.35 -21.06
N GLU A 12 -3.15 -14.26 -21.29
CA GLU A 12 -4.59 -14.00 -21.17
C GLU A 12 -4.98 -13.54 -19.76
N GLU A 13 -4.40 -14.12 -18.71
CA GLU A 13 -4.66 -13.72 -17.30
C GLU A 13 -4.28 -12.26 -17.08
N THR A 14 -3.11 -11.84 -17.57
CA THR A 14 -2.61 -10.48 -17.41
C THR A 14 -3.47 -9.48 -18.20
N ARG A 15 -3.86 -9.82 -19.44
CA ARG A 15 -4.74 -8.96 -20.26
C ARG A 15 -6.11 -8.77 -19.63
N GLN A 16 -6.75 -9.86 -19.19
CA GLN A 16 -8.04 -9.80 -18.50
C GLN A 16 -7.97 -8.96 -17.22
N ARG A 17 -6.87 -9.08 -16.47
CA ARG A 17 -6.68 -8.29 -15.25
C ARG A 17 -6.49 -6.80 -15.56
N ILE A 18 -5.76 -6.46 -16.62
CA ILE A 18 -5.60 -5.08 -17.09
C ILE A 18 -6.95 -4.50 -17.55
N GLU A 19 -7.72 -5.26 -18.33
CA GLU A 19 -9.06 -4.84 -18.79
C GLU A 19 -10.00 -4.58 -17.62
N ASP A 20 -10.02 -5.47 -16.62
CA ASP A 20 -10.82 -5.28 -15.41
C ASP A 20 -10.37 -4.06 -14.60
N ALA A 21 -9.05 -3.81 -14.52
CA ALA A 21 -8.52 -2.61 -13.86
C ALA A 21 -8.85 -1.32 -14.60
N ILE A 22 -8.96 -1.36 -15.93
CA ILE A 22 -9.39 -0.23 -16.75
C ILE A 22 -10.88 0.02 -16.58
N ALA A 23 -11.70 -1.03 -16.48
CA ALA A 23 -13.14 -0.93 -16.33
C ALA A 23 -13.57 -0.57 -14.89
N ASN A 24 -12.83 -1.06 -13.90
CA ASN A 24 -13.16 -0.94 -12.47
C ASN A 24 -11.96 -0.41 -11.65
N PRO A 25 -11.44 0.80 -11.95
CA PRO A 25 -10.17 1.26 -11.40
C PRO A 25 -10.16 1.42 -9.87
N ASP A 26 -11.30 1.74 -9.26
CA ASP A 26 -11.38 1.90 -7.81
C ASP A 26 -11.06 0.61 -7.05
N ASN A 27 -11.26 -0.56 -7.66
CA ASN A 27 -10.95 -1.85 -7.05
C ASN A 27 -9.44 -2.12 -6.92
N TYR A 28 -8.60 -1.23 -7.46
CA TYR A 28 -7.18 -1.48 -7.63
C TYR A 28 -6.31 -0.32 -7.16
N VAL A 29 -5.03 -0.65 -7.00
CA VAL A 29 -3.92 0.27 -6.85
C VAL A 29 -2.82 -0.20 -7.80
N LEU A 30 -2.34 0.70 -8.66
CA LEU A 30 -1.22 0.42 -9.54
C LEU A 30 0.05 0.98 -8.91
N LYS A 31 1.03 0.10 -8.63
CA LYS A 31 2.22 0.45 -7.86
C LYS A 31 3.48 0.32 -8.72
N PRO A 32 4.30 1.37 -8.86
CA PRO A 32 5.63 1.22 -9.41
C PRO A 32 6.53 0.44 -8.43
N SER A 33 7.64 -0.08 -8.93
CA SER A 33 8.68 -0.74 -8.14
C SER A 33 9.55 0.28 -7.39
N GLU A 34 8.92 1.12 -6.58
CA GLU A 34 9.52 2.20 -5.81
C GLU A 34 9.12 2.13 -4.33
N GLU A 35 9.92 2.77 -3.46
CA GLU A 35 9.69 2.84 -2.01
C GLU A 35 9.48 4.30 -1.54
N GLY A 36 9.09 4.48 -0.27
CA GLY A 36 8.96 5.81 0.35
C GLY A 36 7.55 6.42 0.33
N GLY A 37 6.62 5.83 -0.42
CA GLY A 37 5.23 6.30 -0.54
C GLY A 37 5.07 7.50 -1.50
N GLY A 38 3.85 7.77 -1.94
CA GLY A 38 3.55 8.87 -2.87
C GLY A 38 3.61 8.52 -4.36
N ASN A 39 3.99 7.29 -4.72
CA ASN A 39 4.22 6.90 -6.13
C ASN A 39 3.11 6.04 -6.73
N ASN A 40 2.08 5.67 -5.93
CA ASN A 40 1.00 4.82 -6.41
C ASN A 40 0.01 5.61 -7.29
N PHE A 41 -0.58 4.94 -8.27
CA PHE A 41 -1.67 5.48 -9.07
C PHE A 41 -3.02 4.95 -8.59
N TRP A 42 -4.02 5.83 -8.57
CA TRP A 42 -5.34 5.56 -8.00
C TRP A 42 -6.47 6.00 -8.94
N GLY A 43 -7.62 5.30 -8.89
CA GLY A 43 -8.81 5.70 -9.63
C GLY A 43 -8.51 5.94 -11.11
N GLU A 44 -8.94 7.08 -11.64
CA GLU A 44 -8.78 7.46 -13.05
C GLU A 44 -7.32 7.49 -13.57
N GLU A 45 -6.32 7.60 -12.69
CA GLU A 45 -4.92 7.52 -13.12
C GLU A 45 -4.55 6.12 -13.62
N ILE A 46 -5.19 5.08 -13.08
CA ILE A 46 -4.93 3.68 -13.46
C ILE A 46 -5.22 3.44 -14.95
N PRO A 47 -6.43 3.71 -15.49
CA PRO A 47 -6.71 3.49 -16.90
C PRO A 47 -5.89 4.41 -17.80
N GLN A 48 -5.59 5.64 -17.38
CA GLN A 48 -4.72 6.55 -18.14
C GLN A 48 -3.30 5.97 -18.32
N LYS A 49 -2.74 5.38 -17.26
CA LYS A 49 -1.43 4.73 -17.30
C LYS A 49 -1.47 3.41 -18.07
N LEU A 50 -2.40 2.51 -17.74
CA LEU A 50 -2.46 1.18 -18.35
C LEU A 50 -2.71 1.21 -19.87
N ARG A 51 -3.46 2.21 -20.37
CA ARG A 51 -3.68 2.38 -21.82
C ARG A 51 -2.44 2.89 -22.57
N THR A 52 -1.50 3.53 -21.87
CA THR A 52 -0.32 4.17 -22.49
C THR A 52 0.98 3.42 -22.24
N PHE A 53 1.02 2.55 -21.23
CA PHE A 53 2.21 1.80 -20.87
C PHE A 53 2.71 0.87 -21.97
N LYS A 54 3.99 1.01 -22.29
CA LYS A 54 4.77 0.03 -23.05
C LYS A 54 5.05 -1.21 -22.18
N PRO A 55 5.44 -2.35 -22.78
CA PRO A 55 5.77 -3.57 -22.02
C PRO A 55 6.77 -3.36 -20.88
N ALA A 56 7.82 -2.54 -21.09
CA ALA A 56 8.80 -2.25 -20.05
C ALA A 56 8.20 -1.45 -18.87
N GLU A 57 7.31 -0.50 -19.16
CA GLU A 57 6.61 0.28 -18.13
C GLU A 57 5.64 -0.62 -17.36
N ARG A 58 4.89 -1.49 -18.04
CA ARG A 58 4.05 -2.50 -17.35
C ARG A 58 4.88 -3.38 -16.44
N ALA A 59 6.02 -3.91 -16.90
CA ALA A 59 6.90 -4.76 -16.11
C ALA A 59 7.49 -4.07 -14.86
N ALA A 60 7.58 -2.74 -14.86
CA ALA A 60 8.02 -1.96 -13.70
C ALA A 60 6.91 -1.74 -12.65
N HIS A 61 5.68 -2.19 -12.93
CA HIS A 61 4.52 -2.01 -12.05
C HIS A 61 3.87 -3.34 -11.67
N ILE A 62 3.18 -3.30 -10.53
CA ILE A 62 2.28 -4.36 -10.09
C ILE A 62 0.88 -3.78 -9.92
N LEU A 63 -0.14 -4.59 -10.22
CA LEU A 63 -1.51 -4.28 -9.87
C LEU A 63 -1.86 -4.98 -8.57
N MET A 64 -2.45 -4.27 -7.62
CA MET A 64 -2.90 -4.81 -6.35
C MET A 64 -4.37 -4.52 -6.14
N GLN A 65 -5.11 -5.47 -5.55
CA GLN A 65 -6.46 -5.19 -5.08
C GLN A 65 -6.43 -4.10 -4.01
N ARG A 66 -7.27 -3.08 -4.16
CA ARG A 66 -7.43 -2.04 -3.15
C ARG A 66 -8.09 -2.62 -1.90
N LEU A 67 -7.53 -2.25 -0.75
CA LEU A 67 -8.08 -2.62 0.55
C LEU A 67 -8.98 -1.49 1.06
N TYR A 68 -10.14 -1.86 1.58
CA TYR A 68 -11.12 -0.96 2.19
C TYR A 68 -11.26 -1.33 3.68
N PRO A 69 -10.33 -0.88 4.53
CA PRO A 69 -10.44 -1.08 5.97
C PRO A 69 -11.66 -0.34 6.53
N MET A 70 -12.20 -0.84 7.66
CA MET A 70 -13.32 -0.19 8.36
C MET A 70 -12.87 1.19 8.90
N PRO A 71 -13.56 2.28 8.54
CA PRO A 71 -13.27 3.59 9.11
C PRO A 71 -13.62 3.64 10.60
N THR A 72 -12.81 4.36 11.37
CA THR A 72 -13.06 4.66 12.78
C THR A 72 -12.95 6.17 13.01
N LYS A 73 -13.50 6.68 14.11
CA LYS A 73 -13.31 8.09 14.48
C LYS A 73 -12.13 8.22 15.43
N ASN A 74 -11.21 9.13 15.15
CA ASN A 74 -10.08 9.40 16.02
C ASN A 74 -9.74 10.90 16.04
N PHE A 75 -9.08 11.36 17.10
CA PHE A 75 -8.61 12.73 17.22
C PHE A 75 -7.24 12.90 16.56
N LEU A 76 -7.16 13.79 15.59
CA LEU A 76 -5.91 14.13 14.90
C LEU A 76 -5.24 15.31 15.60
N VAL A 77 -4.03 15.07 16.11
CA VAL A 77 -3.21 16.08 16.78
C VAL A 77 -1.97 16.36 15.93
N ARG A 78 -1.72 17.64 15.65
CA ARG A 78 -0.52 18.10 14.95
C ARG A 78 -0.03 19.40 15.59
N PRO A 79 1.30 19.63 15.69
CA PRO A 79 1.83 20.88 16.22
C PRO A 79 1.21 22.09 15.53
N PHE A 80 0.80 23.07 16.34
CA PHE A 80 0.26 24.37 15.90
C PHE A 80 -1.03 24.29 15.05
N LYS A 81 -1.73 23.15 15.06
CA LYS A 81 -3.04 23.01 14.42
C LYS A 81 -4.12 22.67 15.45
N PRO A 82 -5.37 23.13 15.25
CA PRO A 82 -6.48 22.71 16.09
C PRO A 82 -6.67 21.20 15.99
N VAL A 83 -7.01 20.57 17.12
CA VAL A 83 -7.38 19.16 17.17
C VAL A 83 -8.70 18.96 16.40
N LYS A 84 -8.76 17.89 15.61
CA LYS A 84 -9.95 17.54 14.82
C LYS A 84 -10.37 16.11 15.09
N LEU A 85 -11.68 15.88 15.23
CA LEU A 85 -12.26 14.53 15.22
C LEU A 85 -12.63 14.19 13.78
N GLU A 86 -12.00 13.17 13.21
CA GLU A 86 -12.14 12.81 11.80
C GLU A 86 -12.37 11.31 11.64
N GLU A 87 -12.85 10.90 10.45
CA GLU A 87 -12.86 9.49 10.04
C GLU A 87 -11.51 9.08 9.49
N VAL A 88 -10.98 8.00 10.04
CA VAL A 88 -9.62 7.52 9.79
C VAL A 88 -9.58 6.03 9.52
N VAL A 89 -8.51 5.62 8.87
CA VAL A 89 -8.15 4.23 8.65
C VAL A 89 -6.71 4.00 9.10
N SER A 90 -6.45 2.82 9.66
CA SER A 90 -5.14 2.48 10.23
C SER A 90 -4.48 1.35 9.46
N GLU A 91 -3.16 1.42 9.38
CA GLU A 91 -2.29 0.42 8.79
C GLU A 91 -1.33 -0.10 9.86
N LEU A 92 -1.49 -1.38 10.22
CA LEU A 92 -0.63 -2.06 11.19
C LEU A 92 0.60 -2.63 10.50
N SER A 93 1.77 -2.19 10.95
CA SER A 93 3.07 -2.73 10.55
C SER A 93 3.65 -3.58 11.68
N ILE A 94 4.15 -4.77 11.34
CA ILE A 94 4.80 -5.69 12.28
C ILE A 94 6.29 -5.78 11.92
N TYR A 95 7.17 -5.60 12.89
CA TYR A 95 8.61 -5.66 12.65
C TYR A 95 9.13 -7.10 12.74
N GLY A 96 9.82 -7.55 11.69
CA GLY A 96 10.54 -8.81 11.64
C GLY A 96 12.06 -8.60 11.58
N PHE A 97 12.80 -9.43 12.30
CA PHE A 97 14.26 -9.44 12.36
C PHE A 97 14.74 -10.83 11.95
N LEU A 98 15.56 -10.89 10.90
CA LEU A 98 16.12 -12.13 10.38
C LEU A 98 17.65 -12.00 10.30
N LEU A 99 18.36 -12.86 11.03
CA LEU A 99 19.80 -13.01 10.97
C LEU A 99 20.14 -14.41 10.46
N GLY A 100 20.93 -14.49 9.40
CA GLY A 100 21.39 -15.74 8.84
C GLY A 100 22.79 -15.63 8.26
N ASN A 101 23.41 -16.79 8.03
CA ASN A 101 24.69 -16.92 7.35
C ASN A 101 24.45 -17.47 5.93
N ALA A 102 24.77 -16.67 4.91
CA ALA A 102 24.58 -17.04 3.52
C ALA A 102 25.50 -18.19 3.06
N HIS A 103 26.73 -18.28 3.60
CA HIS A 103 27.69 -19.33 3.24
C HIS A 103 27.26 -20.69 3.79
N GLU A 104 26.88 -20.71 5.08
CA GLU A 104 26.40 -21.93 5.75
C GLU A 104 24.94 -22.25 5.41
N LYS A 105 24.23 -21.33 4.75
CA LYS A 105 22.80 -21.41 4.46
C LYS A 105 21.97 -21.66 5.72
N SER A 106 22.35 -21.02 6.83
CA SER A 106 21.77 -21.23 8.15
C SER A 106 21.06 -19.97 8.65
N VAL A 107 19.96 -20.15 9.40
CA VAL A 107 19.27 -19.06 10.10
C VAL A 107 19.70 -19.11 11.55
N GLN A 108 20.23 -18.00 12.06
CA GLN A 108 20.71 -17.88 13.44
C GLN A 108 19.65 -17.26 14.36
N SER A 109 18.87 -16.32 13.83
CA SER A 109 17.74 -15.72 14.54
C SER A 109 16.64 -15.32 13.56
N ASN A 110 15.39 -15.55 13.96
CA ASN A 110 14.19 -15.14 13.24
C ASN A 110 13.14 -14.75 14.28
N GLU A 111 12.95 -13.46 14.46
CA GLU A 111 12.11 -12.92 15.52
C GLU A 111 11.16 -11.86 14.99
N CYS A 112 9.96 -11.83 15.55
CA CYS A 112 8.99 -10.77 15.34
C CYS A 112 8.93 -9.94 16.63
N ARG A 113 9.36 -8.67 16.58
CA ARG A 113 9.43 -7.82 17.79
C ARG A 113 8.96 -6.41 17.53
N GLY A 114 7.82 -6.08 18.14
CA GLY A 114 7.24 -4.74 18.08
C GLY A 114 6.39 -4.50 16.84
N PHE A 115 5.76 -3.34 16.82
CA PHE A 115 4.85 -2.92 15.77
C PHE A 115 4.86 -1.40 15.64
N MET A 116 4.31 -0.91 14.55
CA MET A 116 3.94 0.49 14.37
C MET A 116 2.52 0.53 13.83
N LEU A 117 1.69 1.40 14.40
CA LEU A 117 0.40 1.74 13.82
C LEU A 117 0.50 3.12 13.17
N ARG A 118 0.12 3.20 11.90
CA ARG A 118 -0.01 4.46 11.19
C ARG A 118 -1.47 4.68 10.87
N THR A 119 -1.94 5.89 11.07
CA THR A 119 -3.33 6.27 10.81
C THR A 119 -3.36 7.42 9.83
N LYS A 120 -4.32 7.39 8.90
CA LYS A 120 -4.56 8.46 7.92
C LYS A 120 -6.05 8.73 7.82
N LEU A 121 -6.41 9.89 7.26
CA LEU A 121 -7.80 10.17 6.91
C LEU A 121 -8.32 9.11 5.93
N GLU A 122 -9.57 8.68 6.12
CA GLU A 122 -10.21 7.65 5.27
C GLU A 122 -10.17 8.04 3.78
N LYS A 123 -10.42 9.33 3.49
CA LYS A 123 -10.49 9.87 2.13
C LYS A 123 -9.12 10.06 1.47
N THR A 124 -8.02 9.82 2.17
CA THR A 124 -6.66 10.05 1.65
C THR A 124 -6.03 8.74 1.20
N THR A 125 -5.52 8.74 -0.03
CA THR A 125 -4.84 7.60 -0.63
C THR A 125 -3.44 7.38 -0.03
N GLU A 126 -2.64 8.43 0.08
CA GLU A 126 -1.27 8.38 0.60
C GLU A 126 -1.18 8.69 2.11
N GLY A 127 -0.51 7.83 2.86
CA GLY A 127 -0.46 7.86 4.33
C GLY A 127 0.92 8.13 4.93
N GLY A 128 1.88 8.61 4.14
CA GLY A 128 3.25 8.82 4.60
C GLY A 128 3.34 9.84 5.74
N ILE A 129 3.87 9.43 6.90
CA ILE A 129 4.03 10.32 8.06
C ILE A 129 5.04 11.43 7.74
N GLY A 130 6.19 11.09 7.13
CA GLY A 130 7.22 12.06 6.74
C GLY A 130 6.74 13.08 5.71
N ALA A 131 5.84 12.67 4.80
CA ALA A 131 5.19 13.54 3.84
C ALA A 131 4.02 14.35 4.43
N GLY A 132 3.68 14.12 5.71
CA GLY A 132 2.61 14.82 6.41
C GLY A 132 1.20 14.26 6.20
N GLY A 133 1.02 13.19 5.43
CA GLY A 133 -0.28 12.56 5.16
C GLY A 133 -0.76 11.60 6.27
N GLY A 134 0.16 11.11 7.11
CA GLY A 134 -0.15 10.17 8.19
C GLY A 134 0.09 10.72 9.60
N PHE A 135 -0.34 9.93 10.58
CA PHE A 135 -0.20 10.14 12.01
C PHE A 135 0.32 8.84 12.66
N HIS A 136 1.13 8.98 13.71
CA HIS A 136 1.47 7.84 14.57
C HIS A 136 0.28 7.50 15.47
N ASP A 137 0.06 6.22 15.69
CA ASP A 137 -1.06 5.73 16.48
C ASP A 137 -0.64 4.51 17.34
N SER A 138 -1.56 4.03 18.17
CA SER A 138 -1.38 2.88 19.06
C SER A 138 -2.54 1.90 18.94
N LEU A 139 -2.28 0.62 19.23
CA LEU A 139 -3.32 -0.41 19.16
C LEU A 139 -4.22 -0.37 20.39
N TYR A 140 -5.53 -0.48 20.15
CA TYR A 140 -6.51 -0.84 21.17
C TYR A 140 -7.09 -2.21 20.82
N LEU A 141 -6.84 -3.20 21.67
CA LEU A 141 -7.35 -4.56 21.50
C LEU A 141 -8.72 -4.67 22.18
N TYR A 142 -9.70 -5.22 21.48
CA TYR A 142 -11.09 -5.39 21.93
C TYR A 142 -11.60 -6.79 21.64
#